data_AF-A0A7Y5VA57-F1
#
_entry.id   AF-A0A7Y5VA57-F1
#
_cell.length_a   1.000
_cell.length_b   1.000
_cell.length_c   1.000
_cell.angle_alpha   90.00
_cell.angle_beta   90.00
_cell.angle_gamma   90.00
#
_symmetry.space_group_name_H-M   'P 1'
#
loop_
_entity.id
_entity.type
_entity.pdbx_description
1 polymer ?
#
loop_
_entity_poly.entity_id
_entity_poly.type
_entity_poly.pdbx_seq_one_letter_code
_entity_poly.pdbx_strand_id
1 'polypeptide(L)'
;MRLARLAVRDFRNLERVELEIPPEGMVVVGENGHGKTNLLEAAYYLQLLRSARGARDVDLVRFGAPAFHVAAETSGARGIHGIGVGFERATKRKRVTLDGGEPPRLSDALGALPAVLCSPRDAALVSGSPAERRRYLDVTLAL
;
A
#
# COMPACT_ATOMS: atom_id res chain seq x y z
N MET A 1 -12.50 0.17 -12.23
CA MET A 1 -11.06 0.41 -12.01
C MET A 1 -10.46 -0.90 -11.55
N ARG A 2 -9.31 -1.28 -12.10
CA ARG A 2 -8.65 -2.57 -11.84
C ARG A 2 -7.16 -2.33 -11.66
N LEU A 3 -6.54 -2.93 -10.65
CA LEU A 3 -5.08 -2.97 -10.52
C LEU A 3 -4.50 -3.80 -11.66
N ALA A 4 -3.68 -3.19 -12.51
CA ALA A 4 -3.11 -3.81 -13.70
C ALA A 4 -1.63 -4.15 -13.50
N ARG A 5 -0.88 -3.31 -12.78
CA ARG A 5 0.51 -3.59 -12.42
C ARG A 5 0.81 -3.18 -10.99
N LEU A 6 1.71 -3.91 -10.35
CA LEU A 6 2.27 -3.59 -9.03
C LEU A 6 3.79 -3.76 -9.08
N ALA A 7 4.51 -2.72 -8.70
CA ALA A 7 5.97 -2.71 -8.57
C ALA A 7 6.35 -2.36 -7.14
N VAL A 8 7.21 -3.17 -6.53
CA VAL A 8 7.68 -3.02 -5.16
C VAL A 8 9.20 -3.14 -5.13
N ARG A 9 9.86 -2.23 -4.41
CA ARG A 9 11.29 -2.24 -4.15
C ARG A 9 11.58 -1.96 -2.70
N ASP A 10 12.41 -2.80 -2.10
CA ASP A 10 12.94 -2.65 -0.74
C ASP A 10 11.86 -2.39 0.32
N PHE A 11 10.70 -3.01 0.19
CA PHE A 11 9.56 -2.88 1.11
C PHE A 11 9.45 -4.12 1.99
N ARG A 12 9.60 -3.97 3.31
CA ARG A 12 9.65 -5.06 4.29
C ARG A 12 10.74 -6.07 3.92
N ASN A 13 10.36 -7.31 3.62
CA ASN A 13 11.27 -8.36 3.16
C ASN A 13 11.25 -8.54 1.64
N LEU A 14 10.58 -7.66 0.89
CA LEU A 14 10.50 -7.70 -0.56
C LEU A 14 11.61 -6.83 -1.14
N GLU A 15 12.61 -7.45 -1.76
CA GLU A 15 13.68 -6.73 -2.45
C GLU A 15 13.20 -6.13 -3.77
N ARG A 16 12.61 -6.97 -4.63
CA ARG A 16 12.03 -6.57 -5.93
C ARG A 16 10.84 -7.45 -6.25
N VAL A 17 9.71 -6.83 -6.57
CA VAL A 17 8.53 -7.49 -7.12
C VAL A 17 7.99 -6.65 -8.26
N GLU A 18 7.76 -7.25 -9.41
CA GLU A 18 7.12 -6.65 -10.58
C GLU A 18 6.04 -7.64 -11.04
N LEU A 19 4.77 -7.25 -10.93
CA LEU A 19 3.62 -8.09 -11.22
C LEU A 19 2.70 -7.40 -12.21
N GLU A 20 2.30 -8.14 -13.25
CA GLU A 20 1.13 -7.83 -14.05
C GLU A 20 -0.05 -8.62 -13.48
N ILE A 21 -1.14 -7.91 -13.14
CA ILE A 21 -2.31 -8.52 -12.51
C ILE A 21 -3.37 -8.78 -13.59
N PRO A 22 -3.79 -10.03 -13.77
CA PRO A 22 -4.76 -10.36 -14.80
C PRO A 22 -6.18 -9.89 -14.41
N PRO A 23 -7.09 -9.69 -15.38
CA PRO A 23 -8.47 -9.25 -15.15
C PRO A 23 -9.23 -10.04 -14.07
N GLU A 24 -9.02 -11.34 -14.03
CA GLU A 24 -9.63 -12.30 -13.12
C GLU A 24 -9.03 -12.26 -11.70
N GLY A 25 -7.93 -11.52 -11.50
CA GLY A 25 -7.17 -11.50 -10.26
C GLY A 25 -6.20 -12.68 -10.14
N MET A 26 -5.50 -12.75 -9.01
CA MET A 26 -4.46 -13.76 -8.81
C MET A 26 -4.47 -14.30 -7.39
N VAL A 27 -3.96 -15.51 -7.22
CA VAL A 27 -3.71 -16.11 -5.92
C VAL A 27 -2.20 -16.13 -5.66
N VAL A 28 -1.79 -15.61 -4.50
CA VAL A 28 -0.39 -15.64 -4.07
C VAL A 28 -0.20 -16.77 -3.07
N VAL A 29 0.55 -17.79 -3.46
CA VAL A 29 0.82 -18.99 -2.66
C VAL A 29 2.30 -19.03 -2.27
N GLY A 30 2.59 -19.60 -1.11
CA GLY A 30 3.95 -19.78 -0.60
C GLY A 30 3.95 -20.03 0.90
N GLU A 31 5.11 -20.35 1.45
CA GLU A 31 5.26 -20.62 2.88
C GLU A 31 5.07 -19.36 3.74
N ASN A 32 4.85 -19.57 5.04
CA ASN A 32 4.74 -18.47 5.99
C ASN A 32 6.08 -17.73 6.12
N GLY A 33 6.02 -16.40 6.23
CA GLY A 33 7.23 -15.56 6.27
C GLY A 33 7.77 -15.13 4.90
N HIS A 34 7.29 -15.69 3.79
CA HIS A 34 7.76 -15.34 2.43
C HIS A 34 7.21 -14.01 1.88
N GLY A 35 6.61 -13.16 2.72
CA GLY A 35 6.21 -11.82 2.31
C GLY A 35 4.84 -11.70 1.64
N LYS A 36 4.02 -12.76 1.59
CA LYS A 36 2.64 -12.71 1.06
C LYS A 36 1.81 -11.54 1.64
N THR A 37 1.80 -11.41 2.96
CA THR A 37 1.11 -10.30 3.64
C THR A 37 1.80 -8.95 3.39
N ASN A 38 3.12 -8.93 3.19
CA ASN A 38 3.85 -7.69 2.89
C ASN A 38 3.56 -7.20 1.46
N LEU A 39 3.28 -8.10 0.52
CA LEU A 39 2.83 -7.76 -0.82
C LEU A 39 1.45 -7.09 -0.80
N LEU A 40 0.51 -7.66 -0.05
CA LEU A 40 -0.81 -7.05 0.16
C LEU A 40 -0.70 -5.72 0.92
N GLU A 41 0.18 -5.63 1.92
CA GLU A 41 0.48 -4.38 2.63
C GLU A 41 1.04 -3.32 1.66
N ALA A 42 1.95 -3.67 0.75
CA ALA A 42 2.48 -2.75 -0.24
C ALA A 42 1.39 -2.23 -1.19
N ALA A 43 0.54 -3.11 -1.73
CA ALA A 43 -0.56 -2.70 -2.60
C ALA A 43 -1.52 -1.73 -1.86
N TYR A 44 -1.96 -2.11 -0.65
CA TYR A 44 -2.88 -1.29 0.13
C TYR A 44 -2.24 -0.02 0.71
N TYR A 45 -0.91 0.01 0.88
CA TYR A 45 -0.17 1.20 1.29
C TYR A 45 -0.37 2.36 0.32
N LEU A 46 -0.54 2.10 -0.98
CA LEU A 46 -0.80 3.13 -1.99
C LEU A 46 -2.13 3.87 -1.78
N GLN A 47 -3.09 3.25 -1.10
CA GLN A 47 -4.37 3.88 -0.78
C GLN A 47 -4.28 4.82 0.42
N LEU A 48 -3.59 4.38 1.48
CA LEU A 48 -3.54 5.07 2.78
C LEU A 48 -2.30 5.95 2.96
N LEU A 49 -1.27 5.74 2.13
CA LEU A 49 0.06 6.31 2.24
C LEU A 49 0.74 6.03 3.60
N ARG A 50 0.31 4.98 4.30
CA ARG A 50 0.85 4.50 5.58
C ARG A 50 0.56 3.02 5.76
N SER A 51 1.28 2.37 6.68
CA SER A 51 1.04 0.95 7.02
C SER A 51 -0.35 0.76 7.63
N ALA A 52 -1.15 -0.15 7.04
CA ALA A 52 -2.39 -0.62 7.65
C ALA A 52 -2.18 -1.29 9.01
N ARG A 53 -0.98 -1.83 9.23
CA ARG A 53 -0.59 -2.51 10.47
C ARG A 53 -0.10 -1.53 11.55
N GLY A 54 -0.05 -0.23 11.26
CA GLY A 54 0.39 0.82 12.18
C GLY A 54 1.91 0.97 12.32
N ALA A 55 2.70 0.34 11.45
CA ALA A 55 4.14 0.52 11.44
C ALA A 55 4.52 1.90 10.88
N ARG A 56 5.66 2.45 11.34
CA ARG A 56 6.22 3.70 10.77
C ARG A 56 6.87 3.38 9.43
N ASP A 57 6.94 4.36 8.53
CA ASP A 57 7.53 4.17 7.19
C ASP A 57 8.99 3.70 7.24
N VAL A 58 9.76 4.15 8.22
CA VAL A 58 11.14 3.70 8.45
C VAL A 58 11.25 2.20 8.76
N ASP A 59 10.19 1.60 9.32
CA ASP A 59 10.10 0.17 9.62
C ASP A 59 9.55 -0.64 8.43
N LEU A 60 9.16 0.06 7.34
CA LEU A 60 8.77 -0.53 6.06
C LEU A 60 9.95 -0.61 5.09
N VAL A 61 11.01 0.17 5.27
CA VAL A 61 12.23 0.04 4.46
C VAL A 61 12.94 -1.26 4.82
N ARG A 62 13.27 -2.08 3.80
CA ARG A 62 14.01 -3.33 3.96
C ARG A 62 15.32 -3.12 4.71
N PHE A 63 15.72 -4.11 5.50
CA PHE A 63 16.98 -4.06 6.23
C PHE A 63 18.16 -3.87 5.28
N GLY A 64 19.04 -2.92 5.59
CA GLY A 64 20.18 -2.55 4.76
C GLY A 64 19.85 -1.64 3.57
N ALA A 65 18.57 -1.39 3.27
CA ALA A 65 18.18 -0.52 2.16
C ALA A 65 18.06 0.96 2.61
N PRO A 66 18.40 1.92 1.72
CA PRO A 66 18.30 3.35 2.02
C PRO A 66 16.87 3.89 1.87
N ALA A 67 16.00 3.20 1.13
CA ALA A 67 14.66 3.65 0.79
C ALA A 67 13.75 2.47 0.45
N PHE A 68 12.45 2.71 0.33
CA PHE A 68 11.53 1.81 -0.38
C PHE A 68 10.80 2.56 -1.50
N HIS A 69 10.30 1.82 -2.48
CA HIS A 69 9.40 2.35 -3.50
C HIS A 69 8.27 1.35 -3.77
N VAL A 70 7.04 1.84 -3.85
CA VAL A 70 5.87 1.07 -4.24
C VAL A 70 5.14 1.85 -5.33
N ALA A 71 4.78 1.21 -6.43
CA ALA A 71 3.96 1.83 -7.46
C ALA A 71 2.94 0.86 -8.03
N ALA A 72 1.85 1.41 -8.55
CA ALA A 72 0.83 0.65 -9.23
C ALA A 72 0.32 1.41 -10.45
N GLU A 73 -0.14 0.63 -11.43
CA GLU A 73 -0.96 1.12 -12.53
C GLU A 73 -2.34 0.51 -12.42
N THR A 74 -3.36 1.31 -12.67
CA THR A 74 -4.74 0.85 -12.75
C THR A 74 -5.33 1.12 -14.11
N SER A 75 -6.25 0.26 -14.54
CA SER A 75 -6.99 0.40 -15.79
C SER A 75 -8.49 0.53 -15.48
N GLY A 76 -9.19 1.43 -16.16
CA GLY A 76 -10.65 1.54 -16.05
C GLY A 76 -11.25 2.40 -17.15
N ALA A 77 -12.55 2.73 -17.00
CA ALA A 77 -13.28 3.54 -17.97
C ALA A 77 -12.68 4.94 -18.19
N ARG A 78 -11.92 5.46 -17.22
CA ARG A 78 -11.22 6.76 -17.29
C ARG A 78 -9.79 6.66 -17.86
N GLY A 79 -9.36 5.47 -18.29
CA GLY A 79 -8.03 5.23 -18.84
C GLY A 79 -7.10 4.51 -17.85
N ILE A 80 -5.79 4.70 -18.06
CA ILE A 80 -4.73 4.17 -17.21
C ILE A 80 -4.32 5.26 -16.23
N HIS A 81 -4.26 4.93 -14.94
CA HIS A 81 -3.77 5.83 -13.89
C HIS A 81 -2.63 5.18 -13.11
N GLY A 82 -1.57 5.95 -12.84
CA GLY A 82 -0.41 5.55 -12.09
C GLY A 82 -0.35 6.20 -10.71
N ILE A 83 0.02 5.44 -9.70
CA ILE A 83 0.39 5.96 -8.38
C ILE A 83 1.75 5.38 -7.96
N GLY A 84 2.62 6.22 -7.41
CA GLY A 84 3.90 5.82 -6.84
C GLY A 84 4.11 6.44 -5.47
N VAL A 85 4.76 5.72 -4.56
CA VAL A 85 5.20 6.23 -3.27
C VAL A 85 6.62 5.77 -3.01
N GLY A 86 7.50 6.74 -2.72
CA GLY A 86 8.86 6.52 -2.28
C GLY A 86 9.10 7.08 -0.89
N PHE A 87 9.90 6.39 -0.08
CA PHE A 87 10.33 6.87 1.23
C PHE A 87 11.82 6.65 1.42
N GLU A 88 12.55 7.70 1.79
CA GLU A 88 13.99 7.66 2.04
C GLU A 88 14.28 7.67 3.55
N ARG A 89 15.07 6.69 4.01
CA ARG A 89 15.39 6.48 5.43
C ARG A 89 16.20 7.61 6.04
N ALA A 90 17.22 8.09 5.34
CA ALA A 90 18.17 9.09 5.87
C ALA A 90 17.50 10.45 6.10
N THR A 91 16.75 10.93 5.11
CA THR A 91 16.06 12.22 5.15
C THR A 91 14.67 12.14 5.78
N LYS A 92 14.14 10.92 5.97
CA LYS A 92 12.74 10.63 6.32
C LYS A 92 11.74 11.27 5.35
N ARG A 93 12.17 11.53 4.11
CA ARG A 93 11.34 12.17 3.10
C ARG A 93 10.45 11.14 2.41
N LYS A 94 9.14 11.39 2.42
CA LYS A 94 8.14 10.68 1.61
C LYS A 94 7.82 11.50 0.36
N ARG A 95 7.75 10.83 -0.79
CA ARG A 95 7.30 11.40 -2.07
C ARG A 95 6.19 10.53 -2.63
N VAL A 96 5.19 11.17 -3.23
CA VAL A 96 4.07 10.51 -3.87
C VAL A 96 3.94 11.07 -5.28
N THR A 97 3.67 10.22 -6.25
CA THR A 97 3.39 10.60 -7.63
C THR A 97 2.03 10.07 -8.04
N LEU A 98 1.26 10.90 -8.75
CA LEU A 98 0.01 10.55 -9.41
C LEU A 98 0.16 10.91 -10.89
N ASP A 99 -0.05 9.94 -11.77
CA ASP A 99 0.05 10.12 -13.23
C ASP A 99 1.34 10.85 -13.68
N GLY A 100 2.45 10.59 -12.96
CA GLY A 100 3.78 11.18 -13.23
C GLY A 100 4.08 12.51 -12.54
N GLY A 101 3.11 13.15 -11.87
CA GLY A 101 3.31 14.41 -11.14
C GLY A 101 3.24 14.25 -9.61
N GLU A 102 3.89 15.14 -8.86
CA GLU A 102 3.69 15.21 -7.40
C GLU A 102 2.43 16.05 -7.09
N PRO A 103 1.47 15.53 -6.29
CA PRO A 103 0.30 16.31 -5.91
C PRO A 103 0.68 17.47 -4.96
N PRO A 104 -0.11 18.56 -4.91
CA PRO A 104 0.16 19.70 -4.03
C PRO A 104 0.26 19.32 -2.55
N ARG A 105 -0.58 18.37 -2.11
CA ARG A 105 -0.52 17.78 -0.77
C ARG A 105 -0.51 16.27 -0.87
N LEU A 106 0.19 15.62 0.06
CA LEU A 106 0.16 14.15 0.18
C LEU A 106 -1.27 13.62 0.37
N SER A 107 -2.12 14.36 1.10
CA SER A 107 -3.52 14.00 1.32
C SER A 107 -4.32 13.89 0.02
N ASP A 108 -3.93 14.59 -1.03
CA ASP A 108 -4.66 14.59 -2.31
C ASP A 108 -4.47 13.27 -3.07
N ALA A 109 -3.54 12.42 -2.63
CA ALA A 109 -3.34 11.06 -3.15
C ALA A 109 -4.01 9.98 -2.29
N LEU A 110 -4.66 10.33 -1.17
CA LEU A 110 -5.46 9.36 -0.41
C LEU A 110 -6.59 8.84 -1.29
N GLY A 111 -6.81 7.52 -1.25
CA GLY A 111 -7.86 6.89 -2.06
C GLY A 111 -7.56 6.79 -3.56
N ALA A 112 -6.40 7.26 -4.03
CA ALA A 112 -6.03 7.18 -5.45
C ALA A 112 -5.94 5.74 -5.99
N LEU A 113 -5.73 4.75 -5.10
CA LEU A 113 -5.95 3.34 -5.36
C LEU A 113 -7.06 2.82 -4.43
N PRO A 114 -8.35 2.89 -4.80
CA PRO A 114 -9.42 2.36 -3.98
C PRO A 114 -9.26 0.84 -3.80
N ALA A 115 -9.11 0.41 -2.56
CA ALA A 115 -9.02 -0.98 -2.18
C ALA A 115 -9.65 -1.20 -0.79
N VAL A 116 -9.91 -2.47 -0.49
CA VAL A 116 -10.35 -2.93 0.83
C VAL A 116 -9.42 -4.07 1.22
N LEU A 117 -8.80 -3.95 2.38
CA LEU A 117 -7.94 -4.99 2.94
C LEU A 117 -8.75 -5.84 3.92
N CYS A 118 -9.03 -7.08 3.55
CA CYS A 118 -9.58 -8.07 4.47
C CYS A 118 -8.44 -8.80 5.17
N SER A 119 -8.48 -8.86 6.50
CA SER A 119 -7.42 -9.40 7.33
C SER A 119 -7.97 -10.21 8.51
N PRO A 120 -7.27 -11.25 8.99
CA PRO A 120 -7.63 -11.93 10.24
C PRO A 120 -7.71 -10.98 11.44
N ARG A 121 -7.05 -9.81 11.39
CA ARG A 121 -7.11 -8.78 12.43
C ARG A 121 -8.49 -8.12 12.54
N ASP A 122 -9.33 -8.22 11.51
CA ASP A 122 -10.63 -7.55 11.47
C ASP A 122 -11.62 -8.13 12.49
N ALA A 123 -11.34 -9.33 13.04
CA ALA A 123 -12.07 -9.87 14.19
C ALA A 123 -12.06 -8.92 15.39
N ALA A 124 -10.99 -8.13 15.56
CA ALA A 124 -10.88 -7.14 16.63
C ALA A 124 -11.85 -5.96 16.48
N LEU A 125 -12.43 -5.73 15.30
CA LEU A 125 -13.49 -4.73 15.13
C LEU A 125 -14.74 -5.11 15.94
N VAL A 126 -15.02 -6.43 16.01
CA VAL A 126 -16.19 -6.99 16.70
C VAL A 126 -15.91 -7.15 18.20
N SER A 127 -14.84 -7.86 18.55
CA SER A 127 -14.56 -8.24 19.94
C SER A 127 -13.58 -7.32 20.67
N GLY A 128 -12.92 -6.42 19.95
CA GLY A 128 -11.89 -5.54 20.49
C GLY A 128 -12.43 -4.25 21.09
N SER A 129 -11.48 -3.42 21.53
CA SER A 129 -11.78 -2.16 22.20
C SER A 129 -12.48 -1.16 21.27
N PRO A 130 -13.20 -0.16 21.82
CA PRO A 130 -13.76 0.93 21.02
C PRO A 130 -12.73 1.69 20.17
N ALA A 131 -11.45 1.65 20.53
CA ALA A 131 -10.40 2.30 19.76
C ALA A 131 -10.21 1.68 18.37
N GLU A 132 -10.39 0.36 18.23
CA GLU A 132 -10.30 -0.32 16.93
C GLU A 132 -11.39 0.15 15.97
N ARG A 133 -12.64 0.23 16.46
CA ARG A 133 -13.78 0.72 15.67
C ARG A 133 -13.64 2.19 15.30
N ARG A 134 -13.21 3.05 16.24
CA ARG A 134 -12.96 4.46 15.95
C ARG A 134 -11.90 4.63 14.87
N ARG A 135 -10.75 3.96 15.04
CA ARG A 135 -9.67 3.99 14.05
C ARG A 135 -10.15 3.52 12.69
N TYR A 136 -10.91 2.42 12.62
CA TYR A 136 -11.47 1.93 11.37
C TYR A 136 -12.36 2.98 10.69
N LEU A 137 -13.34 3.53 11.43
CA LEU A 137 -14.24 4.57 10.91
C LEU A 137 -13.49 5.83 10.47
N ASP A 138 -12.53 6.30 11.27
CA ASP A 138 -11.73 7.49 10.95
C ASP A 138 -10.95 7.31 9.64
N VAL A 139 -10.41 6.10 9.39
CA VAL A 139 -9.74 5.79 8.12
C VAL A 139 -10.74 5.73 6.98
N THR A 140 -11.85 5.02 7.16
CA THR A 140 -12.85 4.82 6.09
C THR A 140 -13.51 6.13 5.67
N LEU A 141 -13.77 7.05 6.60
CA LEU A 141 -14.41 8.34 6.33
C LEU A 141 -13.45 9.40 5.76
N ALA A 142 -12.13 9.19 5.90
CA ALA A 142 -11.11 10.10 5.40
C ALA A 142 -10.62 9.76 3.98
N LEU A 143 -11.07 8.62 3.43
CA LEU A 143 -10.82 8.17 2.06
C LEU A 143 -11.90 8.68 1.11
#